data_AF-A0AAV1T9R1-F1
#
_entry.id   AF-A0AAV1T9R1-F1
#
_cell.length_a   1.000
_cell.length_b   1.000
_cell.length_c   1.000
_cell.angle_alpha   90.00
_cell.angle_beta   90.00
_cell.angle_gamma   90.00
#
_symmetry.space_group_name_H-M   'P 1'
#
loop_
_entity.id
_entity.type
_entity.pdbx_description
1 polymer ?
#
loop_
_entity_poly.entity_id
_entity_poly.type
_entity_poly.pdbx_seq_one_letter_code
_entity_poly.pdbx_strand_id
1 'polypeptide(L)'
;MRVRDFFGRKMYNLQQVTVPILGSYTSENIFKMLVKVTDALNDPWNAKLIGMSSEEESTMKDRHRHSDLVTRMVATDINPTIRVWCASHHVNLVVSLAAKCVTEES
;
A
#
# COMPACT_ATOMS: atom_id res chain seq x y z
N MET A 1 3.42 -4.44 6.19
CA MET A 1 2.75 -3.11 6.25
C MET A 1 3.62 -2.15 7.05
N ARG A 2 3.66 -0.87 6.66
CA ARG A 2 4.26 0.22 7.46
C ARG A 2 3.15 1.18 7.88
N VAL A 3 3.05 1.48 9.16
CA VAL A 3 2.17 2.53 9.70
C VAL A 3 3.05 3.64 10.24
N ARG A 4 2.78 4.86 9.82
CA ARG A 4 3.47 6.05 10.32
C ARG A 4 2.46 6.89 11.08
N ASP A 5 2.72 7.10 12.36
CA ASP A 5 1.85 7.85 13.25
C ASP A 5 2.57 9.08 13.80
N PHE A 6 1.84 10.18 13.95
CA PHE A 6 2.35 11.42 14.50
C PHE A 6 1.71 11.68 15.86
N PHE A 7 2.49 11.47 16.92
CA PHE A 7 2.02 11.62 18.28
C PHE A 7 3.03 12.40 19.12
N GLY A 8 2.56 13.37 19.91
CA GLY A 8 3.42 14.15 20.81
C GLY A 8 4.56 14.89 20.10
N ARG A 9 4.32 15.44 18.91
CA ARG A 9 5.32 16.10 18.04
C ARG A 9 6.45 15.18 17.53
N LYS A 10 6.26 13.86 17.61
CA LYS A 10 7.20 12.87 17.09
C LYS A 10 6.53 11.99 16.05
N MET A 11 7.30 11.61 15.04
CA MET A 11 6.92 10.62 14.03
C MET A 11 7.36 9.24 14.51
N TYR A 12 6.42 8.30 14.58
CA TYR A 12 6.69 6.89 14.86
C TYR A 12 6.52 6.09 13.56
N ASN A 13 7.49 5.23 13.27
CA ASN A 13 7.45 4.36 12.09
C ASN A 13 7.34 2.90 12.53
N LEU A 14 6.12 2.39 12.56
CA LEU A 14 5.81 1.03 12.96
C LEU A 14 5.89 0.12 11.72
N GLN A 15 6.95 -0.68 11.66
CA GLN A 15 7.08 -1.74 10.67
C GLN A 15 6.45 -3.01 11.21
N GLN A 16 5.39 -3.48 10.55
CA GLN A 16 4.84 -4.79 10.82
C GLN A 16 5.65 -5.83 10.03
N VAL A 17 6.23 -6.79 10.76
CA VAL A 17 7.15 -7.79 10.22
C VAL A 17 6.40 -8.88 9.46
N THR A 18 5.26 -9.35 9.97
CA THR A 18 4.41 -10.33 9.28
C THR A 18 2.97 -10.20 9.77
N VAL A 19 2.01 -10.28 8.85
CA VAL A 19 0.59 -10.50 9.19
C VAL A 19 0.12 -11.73 8.44
N PRO A 20 -0.23 -12.81 9.13
CA PRO A 20 -0.74 -13.99 8.46
C PRO A 20 -2.10 -13.66 7.82
N ILE A 21 -2.22 -13.92 6.52
CA ILE A 21 -3.50 -13.89 5.82
C ILE A 21 -4.06 -15.30 5.86
N LEU A 22 -5.20 -15.47 6.52
CA LEU A 22 -5.91 -16.74 6.50
C LEU A 22 -6.73 -16.82 5.21
N GLY A 23 -6.33 -17.69 4.28
CA GLY A 23 -7.00 -17.90 2.99
C GLY A 23 -6.26 -17.30 1.80
N SER A 24 -6.96 -17.16 0.67
CA SER A 24 -6.36 -16.71 -0.60
C SER A 24 -5.86 -15.28 -0.53
N TYR A 25 -4.71 -15.03 -1.17
CA TYR A 25 -4.11 -13.70 -1.31
C TYR A 25 -4.86 -12.87 -2.35
N THR A 26 -6.05 -12.37 -1.98
CA THR A 26 -6.90 -11.52 -2.81
C THR A 26 -6.96 -10.10 -2.25
N SER A 27 -7.21 -9.11 -3.10
CA SER A 27 -7.34 -7.70 -2.69
C SER A 27 -8.40 -7.50 -1.60
N GLU A 28 -9.49 -8.27 -1.64
CA GLU A 28 -10.54 -8.23 -0.63
C GLU A 28 -10.09 -8.77 0.73
N ASN A 29 -9.39 -9.91 0.75
CA ASN A 29 -8.91 -10.50 1.99
C ASN A 29 -7.82 -9.63 2.62
N ILE A 30 -6.94 -9.04 1.79
CA ILE A 30 -5.93 -8.09 2.24
C ILE A 30 -6.61 -6.83 2.81
N PHE A 31 -7.62 -6.28 2.13
CA PHE A 31 -8.38 -5.14 2.63
C PHE A 31 -9.01 -5.42 4.01
N LYS A 32 -9.73 -6.55 4.14
CA LYS A 32 -10.35 -6.95 5.42
C LYS A 32 -9.31 -7.12 6.53
N MET A 33 -8.14 -7.66 6.19
CA MET A 33 -7.03 -7.80 7.15
C MET A 33 -6.48 -6.44 7.56
N LEU A 34 -6.25 -5.52 6.62
CA LEU A 34 -5.78 -4.16 6.91
C LEU A 34 -6.74 -3.43 7.84
N VAL A 35 -8.04 -3.43 7.53
CA VAL A 35 -9.07 -2.78 8.35
C VAL A 35 -9.03 -3.31 9.79
N LYS A 36 -9.00 -4.65 9.97
CA LYS A 36 -8.91 -5.24 11.32
C LYS A 36 -7.65 -4.83 12.08
N VAL A 37 -6.51 -4.74 11.40
CA VAL A 37 -5.26 -4.31 12.03
C VAL A 37 -5.33 -2.83 12.40
N THR A 38 -5.86 -1.97 11.53
CA THR A 38 -5.98 -0.54 11.81
C THR A 38 -7.00 -0.24 12.89
N ASP A 39 -8.11 -0.97 12.93
CA ASP A 39 -9.10 -0.92 14.02
C ASP A 39 -8.43 -1.26 15.36
N ALA A 40 -7.63 -2.33 15.40
CA ALA A 40 -6.91 -2.75 16.61
C ALA A 40 -5.81 -1.77 17.03
N LEU A 41 -5.20 -1.04 16.08
CA LEU A 41 -4.14 -0.08 16.37
C LEU A 41 -4.69 1.25 16.90
N ASN A 42 -5.73 1.81 16.27
CA ASN A 42 -6.19 3.17 16.60
C ASN A 42 -7.60 3.49 16.07
N ASP A 43 -8.65 2.84 16.58
CA ASP A 43 -10.04 3.19 16.28
C ASP A 43 -10.42 4.61 16.80
N PRO A 44 -11.07 5.49 16.01
CA PRO A 44 -11.32 5.41 14.57
C PRO A 44 -10.09 5.85 13.76
N TRP A 45 -9.54 4.93 12.97
CA TRP A 45 -8.34 5.18 12.15
C TRP A 45 -8.68 5.93 10.86
N ASN A 46 -9.89 5.72 10.35
CA ASN A 46 -10.40 6.33 9.13
C ASN A 46 -10.78 7.80 9.28
N ALA A 47 -10.68 8.39 10.48
CA ALA A 47 -10.73 9.83 10.68
C ALA A 47 -9.32 10.47 10.75
N LYS A 48 -8.29 9.63 10.90
CA LYS A 48 -6.90 10.03 11.18
C LYS A 48 -5.97 9.71 10.01
N LEU A 49 -6.50 9.12 8.94
CA LEU A 49 -5.72 8.76 7.76
C LEU A 49 -5.33 10.03 7.01
N ILE A 50 -4.03 10.25 6.83
CA ILE A 50 -3.49 11.41 6.11
C ILE A 50 -3.08 11.01 4.69
N GLY A 51 -2.51 9.81 4.57
CA GLY A 51 -2.00 9.34 3.30
C GLY A 51 -1.76 7.84 3.29
N MET A 52 -1.82 7.26 2.09
CA MET A 52 -1.51 5.87 1.85
C MET A 52 -0.53 5.75 0.68
N SER A 53 0.42 4.84 0.82
CA SER A 53 1.38 4.52 -0.23
C SER A 53 1.38 3.04 -0.53
N SER A 54 1.36 2.69 -1.81
CA SER A 54 1.53 1.32 -2.29
C SER A 54 2.64 1.23 -3.34
N GLU A 55 3.16 0.03 -3.45
CA GLU A 55 3.93 -0.43 -4.60
C GLU A 55 2.87 -0.87 -5.63
N GLU A 56 2.75 -0.17 -6.75
CA GLU A 56 1.83 -0.59 -7.79
C GLU A 56 2.50 -1.72 -8.58
N GLU A 57 1.99 -2.95 -8.46
CA GLU A 57 2.53 -4.10 -9.19
C GLU A 57 1.95 -4.13 -10.62
N SER A 58 2.81 -4.01 -11.63
CA SER A 58 2.45 -4.09 -13.06
C SER A 58 1.98 -5.48 -13.54
N THR A 59 1.91 -6.48 -12.65
CA THR A 59 1.30 -7.79 -12.92
C THR A 59 -0.22 -7.79 -12.72
N MET A 60 -0.82 -6.67 -12.32
CA MET A 60 -2.28 -6.45 -12.44
C MET A 60 -2.64 -5.98 -13.85
N LYS A 61 -2.36 -6.82 -14.86
CA LYS A 61 -2.81 -6.67 -16.25
C LYS A 61 -4.33 -6.87 -16.44
N ASP A 62 -5.14 -6.71 -15.40
CA ASP A 62 -6.59 -6.67 -15.55
C ASP A 62 -7.07 -5.24 -15.30
N ARG A 63 -6.81 -4.41 -16.33
CA ARG A 63 -7.10 -2.97 -16.45
C ARG A 63 -8.58 -2.61 -16.26
N HIS A 64 -9.44 -3.61 -15.99
CA HIS A 64 -10.88 -3.45 -15.78
C HIS A 64 -11.43 -4.08 -14.49
N ARG A 65 -10.60 -4.71 -13.63
CA ARG A 65 -11.10 -5.38 -12.40
C ARG A 65 -10.33 -5.09 -11.12
N HIS A 66 -9.16 -4.47 -11.19
CA HIS A 66 -8.31 -4.24 -10.03
C HIS A 66 -8.11 -2.75 -9.71
N SER A 67 -9.23 -2.09 -9.40
CA SER A 67 -9.28 -0.97 -8.45
C SER A 67 -9.18 -1.58 -7.04
N ASP A 68 -7.98 -2.01 -6.64
CA ASP A 68 -6.90 -1.23 -6.02
C ASP A 68 -7.16 -1.08 -4.51
N LEU A 69 -6.38 -1.83 -3.73
CA LEU A 69 -6.43 -1.89 -2.26
C LEU A 69 -6.37 -0.49 -1.65
N VAL A 70 -5.54 0.38 -2.22
CA VAL A 70 -5.42 1.78 -1.83
C VAL A 70 -6.71 2.54 -2.13
N THR A 71 -7.31 2.31 -3.30
CA THR A 71 -8.59 2.91 -3.66
C THR A 71 -9.69 2.55 -2.66
N ARG A 72 -9.77 1.29 -2.23
CA ARG A 72 -10.73 0.85 -1.22
C ARG A 72 -10.48 1.46 0.16
N MET A 73 -9.23 1.53 0.61
CA MET A 73 -8.86 2.14 1.89
C MET A 73 -9.16 3.65 1.91
N VAL A 74 -8.83 4.35 0.84
CA VAL A 74 -9.12 5.80 0.73
C VAL A 74 -10.62 6.05 0.65
N ALA A 75 -11.39 5.16 0.01
CA ALA A 75 -12.85 5.29 -0.03
C ALA A 75 -13.53 5.13 1.35
N THR A 76 -12.84 4.53 2.34
CA THR A 76 -13.34 4.43 3.73
C THR A 76 -12.95 5.59 4.63
N ASP A 77 -12.06 6.47 4.16
CA ASP A 77 -11.62 7.66 4.90
C ASP A 77 -12.72 8.72 4.92
N ILE A 78 -12.83 9.41 6.06
CA ILE A 78 -13.75 10.54 6.24
C ILE A 78 -13.14 11.81 5.63
N ASN A 79 -11.81 11.91 5.59
CA ASN A 79 -11.08 13.06 5.11
C ASN A 79 -10.42 12.82 3.74
N PRO A 80 -10.04 13.86 2.99
CA PRO A 80 -9.26 13.70 1.77
C PRO A 80 -7.88 13.07 2.04
N THR A 81 -7.68 11.84 1.58
CA THR A 81 -6.40 11.13 1.72
C THR A 81 -5.44 11.39 0.56
N ILE A 82 -4.17 11.61 0.87
CA ILE A 82 -3.11 11.69 -0.15
C ILE A 82 -2.69 10.28 -0.58
N ARG A 83 -2.66 10.02 -1.90
CA ARG A 83 -2.13 8.77 -2.48
C ARG A 83 -0.73 9.01 -3.02
N VAL A 84 0.22 8.18 -2.61
CA VAL A 84 1.63 8.32 -3.02
C VAL A 84 2.17 7.00 -3.54
N TRP A 85 2.75 7.01 -4.73
CA TRP A 85 3.46 5.84 -5.25
C TRP A 85 4.80 5.65 -4.55
N CYS A 86 5.15 4.39 -4.27
CA CYS A 86 6.41 4.08 -3.62
C CYS A 86 7.60 4.42 -4.55
N ALA A 87 8.33 5.50 -4.23
CA ALA A 87 9.43 5.99 -5.06
C ALA A 87 10.52 4.94 -5.30
N SER A 88 10.87 4.15 -4.28
CA SER A 88 11.87 3.08 -4.43
C SER A 88 11.43 2.00 -5.43
N HIS A 89 10.14 1.69 -5.45
CA HIS A 89 9.60 0.73 -6.41
C HIS A 89 9.65 1.30 -7.84
N HIS A 90 9.28 2.56 -8.03
CA HIS A 90 9.35 3.21 -9.34
C HIS A 90 10.78 3.26 -9.90
N VAL A 91 11.76 3.59 -9.06
CA VAL A 91 13.18 3.54 -9.46
C VAL A 91 13.58 2.12 -9.84
N ASN A 92 13.21 1.11 -9.06
CA ASN A 92 13.52 -0.28 -9.38
C ASN A 92 12.91 -0.73 -10.72
N LEU A 93 11.68 -0.31 -11.03
CA LEU A 93 11.05 -0.59 -12.32
C LEU A 93 11.85 0.02 -13.48
N VAL A 94 12.23 1.29 -13.37
CA VAL A 94 13.01 1.98 -14.41
C VAL A 94 14.37 1.30 -14.60
N VAL A 95 15.07 0.98 -13.51
CA VAL A 95 16.36 0.28 -13.57
C VAL A 95 16.21 -1.11 -14.19
N SER A 96 15.17 -1.85 -13.82
CA SER A 96 14.90 -3.18 -14.38
C SER A 96 14.58 -3.13 -15.88
N LEU A 97 13.86 -2.10 -16.33
CA LEU A 97 13.58 -1.90 -17.76
C LEU A 97 14.86 -1.54 -18.52
N ALA A 98 15.66 -0.62 -18.00
CA ALA A 98 16.93 -0.24 -18.60
C ALA A 98 17.91 -1.42 -18.71
N ALA A 99 17.99 -2.24 -17.66
CA ALA A 99 18.82 -3.45 -17.66
C ALA A 99 18.39 -4.45 -18.76
N LYS A 100 17.07 -4.64 -18.96
CA LYS A 100 16.56 -5.52 -20.02
C LYS A 100 16.93 -5.05 -21.42
N CYS A 101 16.84 -3.74 -21.68
CA CYS A 101 17.25 -3.16 -22.96
C CYS A 101 18.72 -3.44 -23.28
N VAL A 102 19.61 -3.38 -22.29
CA VAL A 102 21.05 -3.68 -22.49
C VAL A 102 21.30 -5.16 -22.75
N THR A 103 20.50 -6.07 -22.19
CA THR A 103 20.66 -7.52 -22.36
C THR A 103 20.03 -8.08 -23.64
N GLU A 104 19.14 -7.35 -24.30
CA GLU A 104 18.49 -7.77 -25.57
C GLU A 104 19.26 -7.31 -26.83
N GLU A 105 20.27 -6.44 -26.68
CA GLU A 105 21.15 -5.97 -27.77
C GLU A 105 22.45 -6.79 -27.92
N SER A 106 22.62 -7.87 -27.15
CA SER A 106 23.77 -8.80 -27.17
C SER A 106 23.40 -10.19 -27.67
#